data_AF-A0A914RVG0-F1
#
_entry.id   AF-A0A914RVG0-F1
#
_cell.length_a   1.000
_cell.length_b   1.000
_cell.length_c   1.000
_cell.angle_alpha   90.00
_cell.angle_beta   90.00
_cell.angle_gamma   90.00
#
_symmetry.space_group_name_H-M   'P 1'
#
loop_
_entity.id
_entity.type
_entity.pdbx_description
1 polymer ?
#
loop_
_entity_poly.entity_id
_entity_poly.type
_entity_poly.pdbx_seq_one_letter_code
_entity_poly.pdbx_strand_id
1 'polypeptide(L)' 'MHCSLFVAAVLSSCLLKPLADANDDLTDDEIDSLPIQLQYHDGQRCCDTLIVHKLVDALYQVN' A
#
# COMPACT_ATOMS: atom_id res chain seq x y z
N MET A 1 8.02 20.98 -10.26
CA MET A 1 7.60 19.61 -10.60
C MET A 1 7.76 18.61 -9.43
N HIS A 2 7.95 19.04 -8.17
CA HIS A 2 8.18 18.13 -7.03
C HIS A 2 6.89 17.71 -6.29
N CYS A 3 5.82 18.52 -6.38
CA CYS A 3 4.55 18.21 -5.71
C CYS A 3 3.82 17.00 -6.31
N SER A 4 3.96 16.75 -7.63
CA SER A 4 3.25 15.65 -8.29
C SER A 4 3.78 14.27 -7.88
N LEU A 5 5.09 14.17 -7.63
CA LEU A 5 5.73 12.91 -7.20
C LEU A 5 5.37 12.56 -5.75
N PHE A 6 5.32 13.57 -4.87
CA PHE A 6 4.96 13.39 -3.47
C PHE A 6 3.49 12.97 -3.31
N VAL A 7 2.59 13.58 -4.08
CA VAL A 7 1.16 13.22 -4.07
C VAL A 7 0.93 11.80 -4.60
N ALA A 8 1.63 11.39 -5.66
CA ALA A 8 1.53 10.04 -6.20
C ALA A 8 2.07 8.97 -5.23
N ALA A 9 3.19 9.25 -4.56
CA ALA A 9 3.76 8.36 -3.55
C ALA A 9 2.83 8.20 -2.33
N VAL A 10 2.22 9.29 -1.86
CA VAL A 10 1.26 9.29 -0.74
C VAL A 10 -0.05 8.59 -1.12
N LEU A 11 -0.55 8.77 -2.35
CA LEU A 11 -1.73 8.05 -2.82
C LEU A 11 -1.48 6.54 -2.89
N SER A 12 -0.32 6.14 -3.40
CA SER A 12 0.06 4.72 -3.49
C SER A 12 0.16 4.08 -2.11
N SER A 13 0.78 4.75 -1.12
CA SER A 13 0.86 4.21 0.25
C SER A 13 -0.53 4.12 0.92
N CYS A 14 -1.42 5.10 0.68
CA CYS A 14 -2.79 5.08 1.19
C CYS A 14 -3.64 3.95 0.59
N LEU A 15 -3.43 3.60 -0.69
CA LEU A 15 -4.14 2.50 -1.35
C LEU A 15 -3.55 1.12 -1.00
N LEU A 16 -2.23 1.06 -0.76
CA LEU A 16 -1.54 -0.18 -0.38
C LEU A 16 -1.81 -0.56 1.07
N LYS A 17 -2.02 0.41 1.97
CA LYS A 17 -2.27 0.15 3.40
C LYS A 17 -3.43 -0.84 3.67
N PRO A 18 -4.63 -0.69 3.10
CA PRO A 18 -5.71 -1.69 3.25
C PRO A 18 -5.44 -3.02 2.53
N LEU A 19 -4.45 -3.08 1.64
CA LEU A 19 -4.03 -4.32 0.97
C LEU A 19 -2.89 -5.04 1.70
N ALA A 20 -2.13 -4.32 2.54
CA ALA A 20 -1.05 -4.86 3.35
C ALA A 20 -1.58 -5.70 4.51
N ASP A 21 -0.92 -6.81 4.80
CA ASP A 21 -1.22 -7.66 5.95
C ASP A 21 0.01 -7.80 6.86
N ALA A 22 -0.17 -7.64 8.16
CA ALA A 22 0.89 -7.89 9.15
C ALA A 22 1.33 -9.36 9.19
N ASN A 23 0.51 -10.29 8.67
CA ASN A 23 0.88 -11.69 8.48
C ASN A 23 1.58 -11.98 7.14
N ASP A 24 1.81 -10.97 6.30
CA ASP A 24 2.68 -11.15 5.14
C ASP A 24 4.10 -11.43 5.68
N ASP A 25 4.62 -12.64 5.45
CA ASP A 25 5.91 -13.15 5.97
C ASP A 25 7.09 -12.51 5.22
N LEU A 26 7.18 -11.18 5.32
CA LEU A 26 8.20 -10.36 4.67
C LEU A 26 9.49 -10.39 5.49
N THR A 27 10.60 -10.52 4.79
CA THR A 27 11.93 -10.38 5.39
C THR A 27 12.22 -8.93 5.76
N ASP A 28 13.16 -8.70 6.69
CA ASP A 28 13.57 -7.34 7.10
C ASP A 28 14.01 -6.48 5.90
N ASP A 29 14.70 -7.08 4.92
CA ASP A 29 15.12 -6.40 3.69
C ASP A 29 13.92 -5.97 2.82
N GLU A 30 12.87 -6.80 2.75
CA GLU A 30 11.64 -6.49 2.03
C GLU A 30 10.84 -5.41 2.75
N ILE A 31 10.77 -5.47 4.09
CA ILE A 31 10.15 -4.44 4.92
C ILE A 31 10.89 -3.11 4.73
N ASP A 32 12.22 -3.09 4.78
CA ASP A 32 13.02 -1.87 4.60
C ASP A 32 12.84 -1.22 3.22
N SER A 33 12.46 -2.01 2.21
CA SER A 33 12.14 -1.51 0.87
C SER A 33 10.77 -0.80 0.79
N LEU A 34 9.89 -1.02 1.78
CA LEU A 34 8.57 -0.40 1.82
C LEU A 34 8.64 1.07 2.28
N PRO A 35 7.66 1.90 1.91
CA PRO A 35 7.46 3.20 2.54
C PRO A 35 7.32 3.08 4.06
N ILE A 36 7.89 4.02 4.83
CA ILE A 36 7.84 4.07 6.31
C ILE A 36 6.45 3.77 6.89
N GLN A 37 5.38 4.21 6.23
CA GLN A 37 4.00 4.01 6.69
C GLN A 37 3.52 2.54 6.65
N LEU A 38 4.17 1.69 5.83
CA LEU A 38 3.88 0.28 5.67
C LEU A 38 4.84 -0.61 6.46
N GLN A 39 6.07 -0.15 6.73
CA GLN A 39 7.06 -0.89 7.53
C GLN A 39 6.56 -1.25 8.94
N TYR A 40 5.76 -0.37 9.53
CA TYR A 40 5.17 -0.53 10.86
C TYR A 40 3.67 -0.82 10.78
N HIS A 41 3.21 -1.42 9.69
CA HIS A 41 1.80 -1.77 9.53
C HIS A 41 1.44 -3.01 10.35
N ASP A 42 0.68 -2.80 11.41
CA ASP A 42 0.19 -3.87 12.31
C ASP A 42 -1.29 -4.24 12.01
N GLY A 43 -1.79 -3.84 10.85
CA GLY A 43 -3.17 -4.11 10.41
C GLY A 43 -3.27 -5.38 9.57
N GLN A 44 -4.46 -5.98 9.54
CA GLN A 44 -4.77 -7.05 8.58
C GLN A 44 -5.29 -6.47 7.27
N ARG A 45 -5.15 -7.27 6.20
CA ARG A 45 -5.72 -6.95 4.90
C ARG A 45 -7.23 -6.75 5.03
N CYS A 46 -7.77 -5.81 4.27
CA CYS A 46 -9.21 -5.61 4.17
C CYS A 46 -9.88 -6.91 3.66
N CYS A 47 -10.77 -7.49 4.46
CA CYS A 47 -11.50 -8.71 4.09
C CYS A 47 -12.63 -8.47 3.07
N ASP A 48 -12.99 -7.21 2.83
CA ASP A 48 -14.03 -6.85 1.87
C ASP A 48 -13.47 -6.89 0.45
N THR A 49 -13.81 -7.96 -0.27
CA THR A 49 -13.35 -8.22 -1.63
C THR A 49 -13.76 -7.13 -2.61
N LEU A 50 -14.87 -6.43 -2.38
CA LEU A 50 -15.33 -5.34 -3.23
C LEU A 50 -14.47 -4.10 -3.06
N ILE A 51 -14.02 -3.83 -1.83
CA ILE A 51 -13.07 -2.74 -1.53
C ILE A 51 -11.70 -3.08 -2.12
N VAL A 52 -11.21 -4.31 -1.92
CA VAL A 52 -9.94 -4.78 -2.49
C VAL A 52 -9.93 -4.66 -4.01
N HIS A 53 -10.99 -5.12 -4.69
CA HIS A 53 -11.10 -4.99 -6.14
C HIS A 53 -11.05 -3.54 -6.62
N LYS A 54 -11.80 -2.65 -5.96
CA LYS A 54 -11.80 -1.22 -6.31
C LYS A 54 -10.43 -0.56 -6.09
N LEU A 55 -9.70 -0.96 -5.05
CA LEU A 55 -8.35 -0.48 -4.77
C LEU A 55 -7.35 -0.95 -5.84
N VAL A 56 -7.42 -2.23 -6.20
CA VAL A 56 -6.60 -2.82 -7.26
C VAL A 56 -6.89 -2.15 -8.61
N ASP A 57 -8.18 -1.97 -8.96
CA ASP A 57 -8.58 -1.26 -10.18
C ASP A 57 -8.06 0.19 -10.19
N ALA A 58 -8.10 0.88 -9.05
CA ALA A 58 -7.55 2.22 -8.92
C ALA A 58 -6.02 2.25 -9.10
N LEU A 59 -5.29 1.27 -8.57
CA LEU A 59 -3.85 1.15 -8.77
C LEU A 59 -3.50 0.88 -10.24
N TYR A 60 -4.28 0.05 -10.94
CA TYR A 60 -4.09 -0.20 -12.37
C TYR A 60 -4.43 1.00 -13.26
N GLN A 61 -5.30 1.91 -12.83
CA GLN A 61 -5.62 3.14 -13.59
C GLN A 61 -4.60 4.27 -13.38
N VAL A 62 -3.85 4.25 -12.28
CA VAL A 62 -2.87 5.29 -11.92
C VAL A 62 -1.47 4.98 -12.49
N ASN A 63 -1.26 3.78 -13.03
CA ASN A 63 -0.02 3.32 -13.66
C ASN A 63 -0.10 3.39 -15.19
#